data_AF-A0A2N2AMC6-F1
#
_entry.id   AF-A0A2N2AMC6-F1
#
_cell.length_a   1.000
_cell.length_b   1.000
_cell.length_c   1.000
_cell.angle_alpha   90.00
_cell.angle_beta   90.00
_cell.angle_gamma   90.00
#
_symmetry.space_group_name_H-M   'P 1'
#
loop_
_entity.id
_entity.type
_entity.pdbx_description
1 polymer ?
#
loop_
_entity_poly.entity_id
_entity_poly.type
_entity_poly.pdbx_seq_one_letter_code
_entity_poly.pdbx_strand_id
1 'polypeptide(L)'
;MESHEYRSREAQPDLIWLNKARFAGVQELTVTERGTLEVLGKELHPADPKQAPAPGSLVKVWYAAGNFRAATMKAWAQASAIHRERERTEHVSRETAHRRLREEAEAFNSALPVPVRWVPGLKDANHGAPSSLAGVGTTRRPVVHVLLQQDLDAGRLYRESGDLLCDPSHSRWTAARMGTPEALTVDAEGHKYHAKVTCKTCLEMVARLARKGDDLTEAHAPAPVAGGLRP
;
A
#
# COMPACT_ATOMS: atom_id res chain seq x y z
N MET A 1 15.65 -22.13 8.96
CA MET A 1 16.13 -22.22 10.35
C MET A 1 16.20 -23.68 10.70
N GLU A 2 17.39 -24.17 11.03
CA GLU A 2 17.55 -25.53 11.56
C GLU A 2 16.92 -25.59 12.95
N SER A 3 15.96 -26.49 13.11
CA SER A 3 15.19 -26.62 14.35
C SER A 3 14.69 -28.05 14.46
N HIS A 4 14.74 -28.60 15.66
CA HIS A 4 14.41 -29.98 15.96
C HIS A 4 13.05 -30.06 16.64
N GLU A 5 12.27 -31.06 16.28
CA GLU A 5 10.91 -31.22 16.78
C GLU A 5 10.91 -31.95 18.12
N TYR A 6 10.09 -31.49 19.05
CA TYR A 6 9.90 -32.06 20.37
C TYR A 6 8.40 -32.34 20.62
N ARG A 7 8.12 -33.48 21.25
CA ARG A 7 6.75 -33.95 21.53
C ARG A 7 6.61 -34.39 22.97
N SER A 8 5.42 -34.19 23.53
CA SER A 8 5.02 -34.85 24.78
C SER A 8 4.83 -36.34 24.52
N ARG A 9 5.16 -37.19 25.52
CA ARG A 9 4.84 -38.62 25.51
C ARG A 9 3.38 -38.91 25.83
N GLU A 10 2.65 -37.93 26.34
CA GLU A 10 1.23 -38.08 26.65
C GLU A 10 0.43 -38.20 25.35
N ALA A 11 -0.37 -39.27 25.23
CA ALA A 11 -1.23 -39.50 24.07
C ALA A 11 -2.26 -38.38 23.86
N GLN A 12 -2.65 -37.70 24.95
CA GLN A 12 -3.42 -36.46 24.94
C GLN A 12 -2.80 -35.50 25.95
N PRO A 13 -2.12 -34.42 25.50
CA PRO A 13 -1.55 -33.45 26.41
C PRO A 13 -2.66 -32.68 27.12
N ASP A 14 -2.43 -32.34 28.39
CA ASP A 14 -3.28 -31.39 29.11
C ASP A 14 -3.41 -30.09 28.30
N LEU A 15 -4.63 -29.77 27.86
CA LEU A 15 -4.94 -28.61 27.03
C LEU A 15 -4.65 -27.29 27.74
N ILE A 16 -4.75 -27.24 29.07
CA ILE A 16 -4.45 -26.04 29.86
C ILE A 16 -2.95 -25.78 29.81
N TRP A 17 -2.14 -26.81 30.05
CA TRP A 17 -0.69 -26.73 29.91
C TRP A 17 -0.26 -26.38 28.48
N LEU A 18 -0.83 -27.05 27.46
CA LEU A 18 -0.46 -26.84 26.06
C LEU A 18 -0.74 -25.41 25.62
N ASN A 19 -1.89 -24.85 26.01
CA ASN A 19 -2.20 -23.44 25.73
C ASN A 19 -1.23 -22.49 26.43
N LYS A 20 -0.93 -22.72 27.72
CA LYS A 20 0.03 -21.90 28.45
C LYS A 20 1.42 -21.94 27.80
N ALA A 21 1.89 -23.12 27.40
CA ALA A 21 3.17 -23.30 26.73
C ALA A 21 3.20 -22.68 25.32
N ARG A 22 2.09 -22.75 24.57
CA ARG A 22 1.95 -22.12 23.24
C ARG A 22 2.01 -20.59 23.30
N PHE A 23 1.36 -20.00 24.30
CA PHE A 23 1.31 -18.54 24.45
C PHE A 23 2.47 -17.94 25.27
N ALA A 24 3.33 -18.78 25.85
CA ALA A 24 4.55 -18.33 26.53
C ALA A 24 5.61 -17.75 25.56
N GLY A 25 5.40 -17.85 24.25
CA GLY A 25 6.33 -17.33 23.25
C GLY A 25 7.59 -18.17 23.13
N VAL A 26 8.74 -17.51 22.96
CA VAL A 26 10.04 -18.17 22.83
C VAL A 26 10.69 -18.28 24.20
N GLN A 27 11.01 -19.50 24.62
CA GLN A 27 11.63 -19.81 25.91
C GLN A 27 13.09 -20.24 25.72
N GLU A 28 13.97 -19.87 26.64
CA GLU A 28 15.37 -20.33 26.66
C GLU A 28 15.50 -21.47 27.67
N LEU A 29 15.91 -22.65 27.20
CA LEU A 29 15.97 -23.87 27.99
C LEU A 29 17.27 -24.63 27.70
N THR A 30 17.74 -25.40 28.69
CA THR A 30 18.90 -26.26 28.54
C THR A 30 18.44 -27.69 28.28
N VAL A 31 19.05 -28.36 27.30
CA VAL A 31 18.80 -29.78 27.03
C VAL A 31 19.31 -30.61 28.21
N THR A 32 18.46 -31.47 28.77
CA THR A 32 18.83 -32.35 29.89
C THR A 32 19.87 -33.39 29.46
N GLU A 33 20.48 -34.08 30.43
CA GLU A 33 21.38 -35.22 30.16
C GLU A 33 20.74 -36.33 29.31
N ARG A 34 19.40 -36.44 29.36
CA ARG A 34 18.60 -37.40 28.59
C ARG A 34 18.22 -36.91 27.19
N GLY A 35 18.66 -35.72 26.79
CA GLY A 35 18.30 -35.11 25.51
C GLY A 35 16.89 -34.50 25.48
N THR A 36 16.26 -34.34 26.64
CA THR A 36 14.88 -33.85 26.78
C THR A 36 14.83 -32.38 27.19
N LEU A 37 13.64 -31.77 27.07
CA LEU A 37 13.41 -30.37 27.44
C LEU A 37 12.25 -30.28 28.41
N GLU A 38 12.40 -29.48 29.46
CA GLU A 38 11.32 -29.25 30.42
C GLU A 38 10.62 -27.91 30.14
N VAL A 39 9.36 -27.96 29.70
CA VAL A 39 8.54 -26.79 29.42
C VAL A 39 7.42 -26.71 30.45
N LEU A 40 7.48 -25.71 31.34
CA LEU A 40 6.47 -25.48 32.38
C LEU A 40 6.16 -26.75 33.22
N GLY A 41 7.20 -27.50 33.61
CA GLY A 41 7.06 -28.71 34.43
C GLY A 41 6.70 -29.98 33.67
N LYS A 42 6.70 -29.96 32.32
CA LYS A 42 6.45 -31.14 31.48
C LYS A 42 7.66 -31.46 30.62
N GLU A 43 8.02 -32.74 30.56
CA GLU A 43 9.14 -33.23 29.77
C GLU A 43 8.74 -33.46 28.31
N LEU A 44 9.51 -32.90 27.39
CA LEU A 44 9.39 -33.06 25.96
C LEU A 44 10.56 -33.87 25.42
N HIS A 45 10.24 -34.80 24.52
CA HIS A 45 11.21 -35.68 23.90
C HIS A 45 11.45 -35.29 22.45
N PRO A 46 12.68 -35.38 21.94
CA PRO A 46 12.96 -35.14 20.54
C PRO A 46 12.24 -36.17 19.68
N ALA A 47 11.61 -35.73 18.58
CA ALA A 47 10.98 -36.61 17.60
C ALA A 47 12.01 -37.48 16.89
N ASP A 48 13.22 -36.95 16.67
CA ASP A 48 14.40 -37.70 16.22
C ASP A 48 15.58 -37.48 17.18
N PRO A 49 15.93 -38.48 18.02
CA PRO A 49 17.05 -38.39 18.95
C PRO A 49 18.41 -38.18 18.28
N LYS A 50 18.61 -38.58 17.02
CA LYS A 50 19.90 -38.44 16.32
C LYS A 50 20.16 -37.01 15.88
N GLN A 51 19.10 -36.25 15.69
CA GLN A 51 19.17 -34.84 15.29
C GLN A 51 19.04 -33.91 16.49
N ALA A 52 18.78 -34.43 17.70
CA ALA A 52 18.63 -33.60 18.87
C ALA A 52 19.93 -32.85 19.22
N PRO A 53 19.87 -31.58 19.67
CA PRO A 53 21.03 -30.89 20.18
C PRO A 53 21.68 -31.64 21.34
N ALA A 54 23.00 -31.50 21.48
CA ALA A 54 23.75 -32.21 22.52
C ALA A 54 23.24 -31.86 23.93
N PRO A 55 23.23 -32.82 24.88
CA PRO A 55 22.94 -32.55 26.28
C PRO A 55 23.77 -31.40 26.85
N GLY A 56 23.15 -30.56 27.69
CA GLY A 56 23.77 -29.34 28.23
C GLY A 56 23.76 -28.13 27.28
N SER A 57 23.29 -28.29 26.03
CA SER A 57 23.18 -27.16 25.09
C SER A 57 22.04 -26.23 25.47
N LEU A 58 22.29 -24.91 25.43
CA LEU A 58 21.25 -23.90 25.52
C LEU A 58 20.51 -23.76 24.19
N VAL A 59 19.18 -23.88 24.23
CA VAL A 59 18.29 -23.84 23.06
C VAL A 59 17.14 -22.87 23.27
N LYS A 60 16.63 -22.31 22.17
CA LYS A 60 15.35 -21.61 22.13
C LYS A 60 14.24 -22.55 21.73
N VAL A 61 13.17 -22.56 22.50
CA VAL A 61 12.01 -23.43 22.34
C VAL A 61 10.78 -22.59 22.06
N TRP A 62 10.03 -22.94 21.02
CA TRP A 62 8.78 -22.28 20.67
C TRP A 62 7.79 -23.27 20.08
N TYR A 63 6.51 -22.92 20.10
CA TYR A 63 5.47 -23.72 19.47
C TYR A 63 5.18 -23.21 18.06
N ALA A 64 5.29 -24.08 17.04
CA ALA A 64 4.99 -23.75 15.65
C ALA A 64 4.52 -24.98 14.87
N ALA A 65 3.58 -24.76 13.94
CA ALA A 65 3.06 -25.81 13.05
C ALA A 65 2.60 -27.09 13.78
N GLY A 66 1.99 -26.95 14.96
CA GLY A 66 1.44 -28.06 15.73
C GLY A 66 2.41 -28.73 16.71
N ASN A 67 3.71 -28.38 16.69
CA ASN A 67 4.73 -29.04 17.51
C ASN A 67 5.61 -28.03 18.26
N PHE A 68 6.30 -28.50 19.30
CA PHE A 68 7.40 -27.75 19.89
C PHE A 68 8.63 -27.89 19.02
N ARG A 69 9.33 -26.78 18.79
CA ARG A 69 10.56 -26.74 18.03
C ARG A 69 11.64 -26.14 18.92
N ALA A 70 12.84 -26.72 18.85
CA ALA A 70 14.01 -26.21 19.53
C ALA A 70 15.13 -25.93 18.53
N ALA A 71 15.81 -24.80 18.68
CA ALA A 71 17.02 -24.49 17.92
C ALA A 71 18.12 -24.06 18.87
N THR A 72 19.36 -24.39 18.53
CA THR A 72 20.52 -23.87 19.27
C THR A 72 20.55 -22.34 19.22
N MET A 73 21.16 -21.71 20.22
CA MET A 73 21.30 -20.25 20.23
C MET A 73 21.99 -19.72 18.97
N LYS A 74 22.97 -20.46 18.42
CA LYS A 74 23.66 -20.12 17.17
C LYS A 74 22.69 -20.16 15.97
N ALA A 75 21.93 -21.25 15.81
CA ALA A 75 20.97 -21.38 14.71
C ALA A 75 19.84 -20.34 14.81
N TRP A 76 19.38 -20.04 16.02
CA TRP A 76 18.41 -18.99 16.27
C TRP A 76 18.95 -17.60 15.94
N ALA A 77 20.16 -17.27 16.38
CA ALA A 77 20.79 -15.97 16.11
C ALA A 77 20.98 -15.75 14.60
N GLN A 78 21.44 -16.77 13.88
CA GLN A 78 21.58 -16.73 12.42
C GLN A 78 20.23 -16.54 11.73
N ALA A 79 19.21 -17.32 12.09
CA ALA A 79 17.87 -17.19 11.51
C ALA A 79 17.24 -15.83 11.82
N SER A 80 17.43 -15.32 13.05
CA SER A 80 16.96 -13.99 13.46
C SER A 80 17.68 -12.87 12.72
N ALA A 81 18.98 -13.02 12.41
CA ALA A 81 19.72 -12.06 11.60
C ALA A 81 19.21 -12.05 10.15
N ILE A 82 19.00 -13.23 9.54
CA ILE A 82 18.46 -13.37 8.19
C ILE A 82 17.04 -12.77 8.12
N HIS A 83 16.19 -13.06 9.11
CA HIS A 83 14.84 -12.54 9.15
C HIS A 83 14.83 -11.02 9.26
N ARG A 84 15.61 -10.44 10.18
CA ARG A 84 15.75 -8.99 10.32
C ARG A 84 16.27 -8.33 9.04
N GLU A 85 17.25 -8.94 8.37
CA GLU A 85 17.75 -8.38 7.11
C GLU A 85 16.71 -8.45 6.00
N ARG A 86 15.93 -9.55 5.94
CA ARG A 86 14.81 -9.69 5.01
C ARG A 86 13.72 -8.65 5.28
N GLU A 87 13.31 -8.47 6.54
CA GLU A 87 12.33 -7.45 6.91
C GLU A 87 12.86 -6.04 6.55
N ARG A 88 14.14 -5.77 6.79
CA ARG A 88 14.77 -4.50 6.40
C ARG A 88 14.77 -4.29 4.89
N THR A 89 15.11 -5.31 4.11
CA THR A 89 15.08 -5.21 2.64
C THR A 89 13.67 -5.08 2.10
N GLU A 90 12.69 -5.81 2.66
CA GLU A 90 11.28 -5.69 2.30
C GLU A 90 10.73 -4.30 2.66
N HIS A 91 11.11 -3.74 3.81
CA HIS A 91 10.75 -2.39 4.22
C HIS A 91 11.28 -1.34 3.24
N VAL A 92 12.60 -1.37 2.96
CA VAL A 92 13.23 -0.44 2.02
C VAL A 92 12.65 -0.59 0.61
N SER A 93 12.39 -1.82 0.16
CA SER A 93 11.75 -2.10 -1.13
C SER A 93 10.34 -1.51 -1.21
N ARG A 94 9.56 -1.63 -0.14
CA ARG A 94 8.22 -1.02 -0.06
C ARG A 94 8.31 0.50 -0.09
N GLU A 95 9.13 1.11 0.76
CA GLU A 95 9.31 2.57 0.80
C GLU A 95 9.74 3.13 -0.57
N THR A 96 10.74 2.51 -1.20
CA THR A 96 11.21 2.93 -2.52
C THR A 96 10.12 2.80 -3.59
N ALA A 97 9.32 1.73 -3.56
CA ALA A 97 8.19 1.56 -4.48
C ALA A 97 7.09 2.63 -4.25
N HIS A 98 6.74 2.92 -2.99
CA HIS A 98 5.76 3.94 -2.65
C HIS A 98 6.22 5.34 -3.09
N ARG A 99 7.48 5.71 -2.82
CA ARG A 99 8.07 6.97 -3.26
C ARG A 99 8.04 7.11 -4.79
N ARG A 100 8.43 6.05 -5.50
CA ARG A 100 8.38 6.04 -6.96
C ARG A 100 6.97 6.25 -7.50
N LEU A 101 5.96 5.61 -6.90
CA LEU A 101 4.55 5.78 -7.30
C LEU A 101 4.07 7.22 -7.10
N ARG A 102 4.50 7.88 -6.02
CA ARG A 102 4.22 9.29 -5.77
C ARG A 102 4.85 10.19 -6.82
N GLU A 103 6.15 10.06 -7.02
CA GLU A 103 6.91 10.86 -8.00
C GLU A 103 6.35 10.68 -9.42
N GLU A 104 6.04 9.44 -9.83
CA GLU A 104 5.42 9.16 -11.12
C GLU A 104 4.01 9.76 -11.26
N ALA A 105 3.22 9.79 -10.18
CA ALA A 105 1.89 10.39 -10.18
C ALA A 105 1.96 11.92 -10.28
N GLU A 106 2.81 12.54 -9.47
CA GLU A 106 3.02 13.99 -9.46
C GLU A 106 3.56 14.48 -10.80
N ALA A 107 4.62 13.85 -11.32
CA ALA A 107 5.21 14.22 -12.61
C ALA A 107 4.22 14.03 -13.78
N PHE A 108 3.45 12.94 -13.76
CA PHE A 108 2.44 12.70 -14.80
C PHE A 108 1.32 13.74 -14.73
N ASN A 109 0.80 14.02 -13.53
CA ASN A 109 -0.29 14.96 -13.34
C ASN A 109 0.17 16.39 -13.69
N SER A 110 1.36 16.82 -13.27
CA SER A 110 1.90 18.15 -13.61
C SER A 110 2.11 18.35 -15.10
N ALA A 111 2.32 17.27 -15.86
CA ALA A 111 2.53 17.33 -17.30
C ALA A 111 1.23 17.42 -18.11
N LEU A 112 0.03 17.31 -17.50
CA LEU A 112 -1.22 17.41 -18.23
C LEU A 112 -1.58 18.88 -18.55
N PRO A 113 -1.66 19.28 -19.84
CA PRO A 113 -1.97 20.65 -20.25
C PRO A 113 -3.47 20.96 -20.16
N VAL A 114 -4.01 20.99 -18.94
CA VAL A 114 -5.37 21.47 -18.66
C VAL A 114 -5.27 22.97 -18.35
N PRO A 115 -5.97 23.86 -19.08
CA PRO A 115 -5.75 25.31 -19.00
C PRO A 115 -6.41 25.98 -17.79
N VAL A 116 -6.88 25.19 -16.82
CA VAL A 116 -7.56 25.67 -15.60
C VAL A 116 -7.10 24.85 -14.41
N ARG A 117 -7.36 25.34 -13.19
CA ARG A 117 -7.05 24.56 -11.98
C ARG A 117 -7.87 23.28 -11.93
N TRP A 118 -7.21 22.17 -11.62
CA TRP A 118 -7.84 20.86 -11.49
C TRP A 118 -7.07 19.98 -10.48
N VAL A 119 -7.71 18.91 -10.02
CA VAL A 119 -7.11 17.88 -9.17
C VAL A 119 -7.56 16.49 -9.63
N PRO A 120 -6.82 15.41 -9.33
CA PRO A 120 -7.32 14.06 -9.54
C PRO A 120 -8.55 13.76 -8.67
N GLY A 121 -9.60 13.21 -9.27
CA GLY A 121 -10.86 12.87 -8.59
C GLY A 121 -11.34 11.45 -8.89
N LEU A 122 -12.21 10.91 -8.04
CA LEU A 122 -12.83 9.60 -8.23
C LEU A 122 -14.28 9.73 -8.65
N LYS A 123 -14.67 9.04 -9.72
CA LYS A 123 -16.08 8.88 -10.07
C LYS A 123 -16.64 7.71 -9.28
N ASP A 124 -17.69 7.92 -8.49
CA ASP A 124 -18.41 6.82 -7.86
C ASP A 124 -18.94 5.87 -8.95
N ALA A 125 -18.62 4.59 -8.80
CA ALA A 125 -19.26 3.57 -9.61
C ALA A 125 -20.70 3.42 -9.08
N ASN A 126 -21.69 3.60 -9.96
CA ASN A 126 -23.07 3.22 -9.68
C ASN A 126 -23.06 1.80 -9.08
N HIS A 127 -23.40 1.68 -7.79
CA HIS A 127 -23.53 0.45 -7.00
C HIS A 127 -22.30 -0.13 -6.25
N GLY A 128 -21.34 0.67 -5.81
CA GLY A 128 -20.35 0.17 -4.84
C GLY A 128 -19.63 1.30 -4.12
N ALA A 129 -19.50 1.18 -2.80
CA ALA A 129 -18.81 2.12 -1.93
C ALA A 129 -17.49 2.62 -2.55
N PRO A 130 -17.13 3.91 -2.38
CA PRO A 130 -15.87 4.44 -2.87
C PRO A 130 -14.74 3.57 -2.31
N SER A 131 -14.10 2.79 -3.18
CA SER A 131 -12.95 2.02 -2.80
C SER A 131 -11.85 3.02 -2.47
N SER A 132 -11.58 3.19 -1.18
CA SER A 132 -10.40 3.88 -0.71
C SER A 132 -9.20 3.33 -1.49
N LEU A 133 -8.40 4.22 -2.07
CA LEU A 133 -7.13 3.86 -2.73
C LEU A 133 -6.17 3.09 -1.80
N ALA A 134 -6.46 3.08 -0.49
CA ALA A 134 -5.78 2.32 0.54
C ALA A 134 -6.39 0.92 0.74
N GLY A 135 -5.64 -0.12 0.36
CA GLY A 135 -5.47 -1.32 1.20
C GLY A 135 -6.58 -2.36 1.31
N VAL A 136 -7.74 -2.22 0.66
CA VAL A 136 -8.77 -3.27 0.67
C VAL A 136 -8.75 -4.05 -0.62
N GLY A 137 -8.75 -5.39 -0.52
CA GLY A 137 -8.67 -6.36 -1.62
C GLY A 137 -9.85 -6.37 -2.60
N THR A 138 -10.30 -5.21 -3.07
CA THR A 138 -11.18 -5.09 -4.22
C THR A 138 -10.36 -5.29 -5.49
N THR A 139 -10.77 -6.23 -6.33
CA THR A 139 -10.08 -6.70 -7.54
C THR A 139 -9.92 -5.67 -8.67
N ARG A 140 -10.42 -4.44 -8.50
CA ARG A 140 -10.38 -3.40 -9.55
C ARG A 140 -9.90 -2.07 -8.96
N ARG A 141 -8.70 -1.64 -9.37
CA ARG A 141 -8.19 -0.29 -9.06
C ARG A 141 -9.19 0.76 -9.56
N PRO A 142 -9.56 1.76 -8.75
CA PRO A 142 -10.49 2.79 -9.19
C PRO A 142 -9.88 3.60 -10.33
N VAL A 143 -10.72 4.03 -11.27
CA VAL A 143 -10.31 4.92 -12.35
C VAL A 143 -10.22 6.34 -11.78
N VAL A 144 -9.09 6.99 -12.02
CA VAL A 144 -8.82 8.35 -11.54
C VAL A 144 -9.04 9.33 -12.68
N HIS A 145 -9.84 10.36 -12.43
CA HIS A 145 -10.31 11.35 -13.40
C HIS A 145 -9.70 12.73 -13.13
N VAL A 146 -9.81 13.64 -14.10
CA VAL A 146 -9.51 15.07 -13.91
C VAL A 146 -10.77 15.74 -13.36
N LEU A 147 -10.72 16.21 -12.11
CA LEU A 147 -11.77 17.00 -11.45
C LEU A 147 -11.41 18.49 -11.54
N LEU A 148 -12.27 19.28 -12.17
CA LEU A 148 -12.05 20.70 -12.36
C LEU A 148 -12.34 21.47 -11.08
N GLN A 149 -11.48 22.43 -10.75
CA GLN A 149 -11.64 23.36 -9.61
C GLN A 149 -12.09 24.75 -10.08
N GLN A 150 -12.19 24.94 -11.38
CA GLN A 150 -12.57 26.16 -12.08
C GLN A 150 -13.36 25.77 -13.33
N ASP A 151 -14.24 26.67 -13.76
CA ASP A 151 -14.95 26.52 -15.02
C ASP A 151 -13.95 26.46 -16.19
N LEU A 152 -14.19 25.54 -17.10
CA LEU A 152 -13.41 25.36 -18.32
C LEU A 152 -14.28 25.75 -19.51
N ASP A 153 -13.87 26.79 -20.22
CA ASP A 153 -14.36 27.10 -21.56
C ASP A 153 -13.23 26.92 -22.58
N ALA A 154 -13.39 25.91 -23.44
CA ALA A 154 -12.48 25.62 -24.55
C ALA A 154 -13.25 25.55 -25.89
N GLY A 155 -14.15 26.52 -26.12
CA GLY A 155 -14.93 26.67 -27.34
C GLY A 155 -16.19 25.81 -27.35
N ARG A 156 -16.15 24.61 -27.96
CA ARG A 156 -17.31 23.69 -27.93
C ARG A 156 -17.38 22.84 -26.66
N LEU A 157 -16.33 22.88 -25.85
CA LEU A 157 -16.23 22.15 -24.59
C LEU A 157 -16.36 23.16 -23.45
N TYR A 158 -17.50 23.11 -22.75
CA TYR A 158 -17.73 23.82 -21.51
C TYR A 158 -17.90 22.83 -20.35
N ARG A 159 -17.30 23.12 -19.20
CA ARG A 159 -17.46 22.38 -17.94
C ARG A 159 -17.49 23.34 -16.78
N GLU A 160 -18.32 23.06 -15.79
CA GLU A 160 -18.37 23.84 -14.56
C GLU A 160 -17.32 23.35 -13.56
N SER A 161 -16.95 24.20 -12.61
CA SER A 161 -16.19 23.77 -11.44
C SER A 161 -16.91 22.63 -10.71
N GLY A 162 -16.17 21.61 -10.31
CA GLY A 162 -16.70 20.38 -9.73
C GLY A 162 -17.05 19.28 -10.76
N ASP A 163 -16.97 19.58 -12.06
CA ASP A 163 -17.13 18.57 -13.09
C ASP A 163 -15.88 17.71 -13.28
N LEU A 164 -16.12 16.47 -13.72
CA LEU A 164 -15.07 15.67 -14.31
C LEU A 164 -14.88 16.10 -15.77
N LEU A 165 -13.64 16.22 -16.22
CA LEU A 165 -13.36 16.60 -17.61
C LEU A 165 -14.11 15.71 -18.62
N CYS A 166 -14.14 14.41 -18.35
CA CYS A 166 -14.80 13.41 -19.19
C CYS A 166 -16.34 13.40 -19.12
N ASP A 167 -16.97 14.06 -18.16
CA ASP A 167 -18.42 13.96 -17.93
C ASP A 167 -18.99 15.27 -17.35
N PRO A 168 -19.86 15.99 -18.09
CA PRO A 168 -20.49 17.21 -17.60
C PRO A 168 -21.57 16.94 -16.52
N SER A 169 -21.71 17.85 -15.55
CA SER A 169 -22.73 17.87 -14.47
C SER A 169 -24.19 17.75 -14.93
N HIS A 170 -24.47 17.98 -16.21
CA HIS A 170 -25.84 17.91 -16.76
C HIS A 170 -26.34 16.50 -17.04
N SER A 171 -25.50 15.46 -16.93
CA SER A 171 -26.02 14.09 -16.88
C SER A 171 -26.64 13.84 -15.50
N ARG A 172 -27.82 13.22 -15.40
CA ARG A 172 -28.60 13.04 -14.15
C ARG A 172 -27.88 12.29 -13.00
N TRP A 173 -26.59 11.98 -13.16
CA TRP A 173 -25.82 11.03 -12.36
C TRP A 173 -24.37 11.49 -12.08
N THR A 174 -24.06 12.78 -12.22
CA THR A 174 -22.65 13.25 -12.13
C THR A 174 -22.21 13.69 -10.73
N ALA A 175 -20.98 13.26 -10.43
CA ALA A 175 -19.92 13.86 -9.64
C ALA A 175 -20.23 15.08 -8.73
N ALA A 176 -20.70 16.19 -9.30
CA ALA A 176 -20.96 17.43 -8.58
C ALA A 176 -22.12 17.34 -7.58
N ARG A 177 -23.13 16.47 -7.83
CA ARG A 177 -24.28 16.30 -6.93
C ARG A 177 -24.09 15.26 -5.83
N MET A 178 -23.07 14.40 -5.96
CA MET A 178 -22.80 13.30 -5.02
C MET A 178 -21.48 13.48 -4.25
N GLY A 179 -20.74 14.57 -4.52
CA GLY A 179 -19.46 14.86 -3.87
C GLY A 179 -18.36 13.95 -4.38
N THR A 180 -17.81 14.23 -5.57
CA THR A 180 -16.62 13.53 -6.07
C THR A 180 -15.43 13.81 -5.15
N PRO A 181 -14.94 12.81 -4.41
CA PRO A 181 -13.79 13.04 -3.57
C PRO A 181 -12.53 13.17 -4.43
N GLU A 182 -11.60 13.99 -3.96
CA GLU A 182 -10.24 13.99 -4.48
C GLU A 182 -9.64 12.59 -4.34
N ALA A 183 -8.90 12.16 -5.37
CA ALA A 183 -8.23 10.87 -5.41
C ALA A 183 -6.93 10.94 -4.60
N LEU A 184 -7.03 11.08 -3.27
CA LEU A 184 -5.89 11.10 -2.36
C LEU A 184 -5.44 9.69 -1.99
N THR A 185 -4.13 9.51 -1.90
CA THR A 185 -3.46 8.29 -1.45
C THR A 185 -2.34 8.66 -0.47
N VAL A 186 -1.81 7.69 0.25
CA VAL A 186 -0.82 7.89 1.32
C VAL A 186 0.46 7.13 0.95
N ASP A 187 1.62 7.78 1.08
CA ASP A 187 2.93 7.12 0.91
C ASP A 187 3.34 6.31 2.14
N ALA A 188 4.53 5.71 2.13
CA ALA A 188 4.99 4.87 3.24
C ALA A 188 5.21 5.68 4.53
N GLU A 189 5.51 6.97 4.37
CA GLU A 189 5.79 7.93 5.43
C GLU A 189 4.53 8.63 5.96
N GLY A 190 3.36 8.38 5.37
CA GLY A 190 2.10 8.97 5.81
C GLY A 190 1.72 10.28 5.10
N HIS A 191 2.49 10.74 4.11
CA HIS A 191 2.15 11.93 3.35
C HIS A 191 1.04 11.63 2.35
N LYS A 192 0.07 12.55 2.28
CA LYS A 192 -1.00 12.49 1.30
C LYS A 192 -0.50 13.05 -0.03
N TYR A 193 -0.80 12.35 -1.12
CA TYR A 193 -0.55 12.81 -2.48
C TYR A 193 -1.72 12.47 -3.39
N HIS A 194 -1.85 13.19 -4.51
CA HIS A 194 -2.88 12.89 -5.49
C HIS A 194 -2.47 11.71 -6.38
N ALA A 195 -3.37 10.75 -6.55
CA ALA A 195 -3.16 9.62 -7.43
C ALA A 195 -3.01 10.05 -8.90
N LYS A 196 -2.28 9.23 -9.67
CA LYS A 196 -2.11 9.42 -11.11
C LYS A 196 -3.45 9.32 -11.83
N VAL A 197 -3.76 10.26 -12.73
CA VAL A 197 -4.94 10.17 -13.60
C VAL A 197 -4.85 8.95 -14.53
N THR A 198 -5.91 8.14 -14.59
CA THR A 198 -5.97 6.89 -15.39
C THR A 198 -7.16 6.81 -16.34
N CYS A 199 -8.13 7.73 -16.26
CA CYS A 199 -9.27 7.76 -17.15
C CYS A 199 -8.86 8.05 -18.59
N LYS A 200 -9.01 7.06 -19.49
CA LYS A 200 -8.69 7.18 -20.92
C LYS A 200 -9.38 8.38 -21.58
N THR A 201 -10.66 8.59 -21.31
CA THR A 201 -11.43 9.71 -21.86
C THR A 201 -10.92 11.06 -21.38
N CYS A 202 -10.52 11.18 -20.11
CA CYS A 202 -9.89 12.40 -19.62
C CYS A 202 -8.59 12.66 -20.39
N LEU A 203 -7.72 11.65 -20.54
CA LEU A 203 -6.45 11.79 -21.26
C LEU A 203 -6.63 12.16 -22.73
N GLU A 204 -7.63 11.58 -23.41
CA GLU A 204 -7.98 11.95 -24.79
C GLU A 204 -8.46 13.40 -24.90
N MET A 205 -9.26 13.88 -23.93
CA MET A 205 -9.71 15.27 -23.89
C MET A 205 -8.57 16.23 -23.59
N VAL A 206 -7.67 15.91 -22.66
CA VAL A 206 -6.45 16.68 -22.41
C VAL A 206 -5.61 16.79 -23.68
N ALA A 207 -5.41 15.69 -24.40
CA ALA A 207 -4.67 15.72 -25.67
C ALA A 207 -5.37 16.58 -26.74
N ARG A 208 -6.70 16.63 -26.75
CA ARG A 208 -7.48 17.53 -27.65
C ARG A 208 -7.32 19.00 -27.25
N LEU A 209 -7.30 19.29 -25.95
CA LEU A 209 -7.07 20.63 -25.42
C LEU A 209 -5.67 21.13 -25.76
N ALA A 210 -4.64 20.27 -25.62
CA ALA A 210 -3.26 20.59 -25.98
C ALA A 210 -3.14 21.05 -27.44
N ARG A 211 -3.71 20.28 -28.38
CA ARG A 211 -3.71 20.62 -29.82
C ARG A 211 -4.41 21.93 -30.16
N LYS A 212 -5.37 22.37 -29.33
CA LYS A 212 -6.14 23.59 -29.55
C LYS A 212 -5.54 24.79 -28.80
N GLY A 213 -4.76 24.55 -27.74
CA GLY A 213 -4.02 25.57 -27.01
C GLY A 213 -2.96 26.25 -27.87
N ASP A 214 -2.34 25.50 -28.79
CA ASP A 214 -1.37 26.03 -29.76
C ASP A 214 -2.01 27.08 -30.71
N ASP A 215 -3.31 26.95 -31.02
CA ASP A 215 -4.06 27.92 -31.83
C ASP A 215 -4.50 29.17 -31.03
N LEU A 216 -4.56 29.09 -29.69
CA LEU A 216 -4.99 30.19 -28.82
C LEU A 216 -3.83 31.08 -28.37
N THR A 217 -2.59 30.59 -28.42
CA THR A 217 -1.39 31.40 -28.12
C THR A 217 -1.11 32.48 -29.15
N GLU A 218 -1.68 32.43 -30.35
CA GLU A 218 -1.64 33.53 -31.33
C GLU A 218 -2.79 34.55 -31.16
N ALA A 219 -3.86 34.20 -30.46
CA ALA A 219 -5.10 35.01 -30.40
C ALA A 219 -5.20 35.93 -29.16
N HIS A 220 -4.15 36.02 -28.34
CA HIS A 220 -4.11 36.91 -27.17
C HIS A 220 -2.85 37.78 -27.14
N ALA A 221 -2.49 38.37 -28.29
CA ALA A 221 -1.80 39.65 -28.28
C ALA A 221 -2.79 40.72 -27.81
N PRO A 222 -2.53 41.46 -26.71
CA PRO A 222 -3.37 42.60 -26.34
C PRO A 222 -3.35 43.62 -27.50
N ALA A 223 -4.53 44.10 -27.87
CA ALA A 223 -4.70 45.11 -28.90
C ALA A 223 -3.77 46.33 -28.64
N PRO A 224 -3.10 46.88 -29.67
CA PRO A 224 -2.29 48.07 -29.50
C PRO A 224 -3.19 49.21 -29.03
N VAL A 225 -2.82 49.83 -27.92
CA VAL A 225 -3.51 50.99 -27.35
C VAL A 225 -3.36 52.16 -28.32
N ALA A 226 -4.35 52.37 -29.18
CA ALA A 226 -4.49 53.57 -29.96
C ALA A 226 -5.01 54.68 -29.04
N GLY A 227 -4.19 55.71 -28.80
CA GLY A 227 -4.63 56.80 -27.93
C GLY A 227 -3.62 57.91 -27.72
N GLY A 228 -2.95 58.36 -28.78
CA GLY A 228 -2.38 59.70 -28.78
C GLY A 228 -3.44 60.70 -29.26
N LEU A 229 -3.81 61.67 -28.43
CA LEU A 229 -4.06 63.05 -28.87
C LEU A 229 -4.15 63.98 -27.66
N ARG A 230 -3.16 64.89 -27.62
CA ARG A 230 -3.12 66.13 -26.84
C ARG A 230 -4.27 67.07 -27.26
N PRO A 231 -4.64 68.01 -26.40
CA PRO A 231 -4.26 69.41 -26.65
C PRO A 231 -3.10 69.89 -25.76
#